data_AF-A0A5J9W196-F1
#
_entry.id   AF-A0A5J9W196-F1
#
_cell.length_a   1.000
_cell.length_b   1.000
_cell.length_c   1.000
_cell.angle_alpha   90.00
_cell.angle_beta   90.00
_cell.angle_gamma   90.00
#
_symmetry.space_group_name_H-M   'P 1'
#
loop_
_entity.id
_entity.type
_entity.pdbx_description
1 polymer ?
#
loop_
_entity_poly.entity_id
_entity_poly.type
_entity_poly.pdbx_seq_one_letter_code
_entity_poly.pdbx_strand_id
1 'polypeptide(L)'
;MGIFITAPETAATSKKEPIARRINSRNNVIYFDGWDGLGASAVLRAIAARGTATSKQEPAASTGSGSVSAGLEFEQVIHIDCSKWESRRALQKAVGEQLKLPAKVMEMFDKQEEEDDFRGVAQYSRTEVEHVTRVMYQHIQKLNRRLLVIFHNGSSEEIDLASLCGFPLSGYSINKMLWTFQGRFRLKPRSKVDSALKSAGTTDAFLSATSHIPYSHDLWYYCVREEADKLVAAFKINTDPQGVISQHAQVLVECFMYMLELCRIRHQSIYYDLATHSANYWICDGVINQPRLGETGIGAYDGDDGLWRTTEALQCEMQLDAEYHQDLLPLHLASSTTCGAGTEDDDIRRCFQRLWVLDVRYTVGCDKILSAQMMDIMTHLRELNVMGAQGWDIGQLQGRLPNIRKLRVQKSTTIHCSCSEDDLFSE
;
A
#
# COMPACT_ATOMS: atom_id res chain seq x y z
N MET A 1 16.15 19.26 -4.36
CA MET A 1 15.80 18.49 -5.57
C MET A 1 14.48 19.06 -6.08
N GLY A 2 14.50 19.73 -7.23
CA GLY A 2 13.30 20.34 -7.82
C GLY A 2 12.46 19.27 -8.50
N ILE A 3 11.16 19.22 -8.20
CA ILE A 3 10.20 18.41 -8.94
C ILE A 3 9.96 19.13 -10.26
N PHE A 4 10.49 18.61 -11.36
CA PHE A 4 10.17 19.08 -12.70
C PHE A 4 8.92 18.34 -13.17
N ILE A 5 7.81 19.07 -13.31
CA ILE A 5 6.61 18.59 -14.00
C ILE A 5 6.81 18.93 -15.48
N THR A 6 7.34 17.99 -16.25
CA THR A 6 7.43 18.12 -17.71
C THR A 6 6.43 17.18 -18.38
N ALA A 7 5.68 17.70 -19.35
CA ALA A 7 4.96 16.87 -20.30
C ALA A 7 6.00 16.16 -21.19
N PRO A 8 5.84 14.86 -21.50
CA PRO A 8 6.82 14.15 -22.30
C PRO A 8 6.82 14.68 -23.74
N GLU A 9 7.98 15.12 -24.22
CA GLU A 9 8.25 15.21 -25.66
C GLU A 9 8.63 13.82 -26.17
N THR A 10 7.86 13.31 -27.13
CA THR A 10 7.98 11.98 -27.70
C THR A 10 9.13 11.86 -28.69
N ALA A 11 10.02 10.89 -28.50
CA ALA A 11 10.73 10.26 -29.60
C ALA A 11 9.84 9.16 -30.20
N ALA A 12 9.65 9.21 -31.51
CA ALA A 12 8.71 8.41 -32.27
C ALA A 12 8.94 6.89 -32.12
N THR A 13 7.86 6.15 -31.83
CA THR A 13 7.46 4.92 -32.55
C THR A 13 6.05 4.53 -32.09
N SER A 14 5.19 4.18 -33.05
CA SER A 14 3.74 4.06 -32.87
C SER A 14 3.33 3.02 -31.82
N LYS A 15 2.62 3.45 -30.78
CA LYS A 15 1.53 2.75 -30.08
C LYS A 15 0.83 3.77 -29.14
N LYS A 16 -0.48 3.94 -29.34
CA LYS A 16 -1.43 4.87 -28.67
C LYS A 16 -0.91 5.57 -27.41
N GLU A 17 -0.72 6.89 -27.50
CA GLU A 17 -0.41 7.79 -26.39
C GLU A 17 -1.48 7.74 -25.28
N PRO A 18 -1.12 7.64 -24.00
CA PRO A 18 -2.04 7.99 -22.92
C PRO A 18 -2.26 9.51 -22.98
N ILE A 19 -3.54 9.91 -22.95
CA ILE A 19 -3.98 11.30 -23.12
C ILE A 19 -3.40 12.17 -22.00
N ALA A 20 -2.28 12.85 -22.26
CA ALA A 20 -1.79 13.92 -21.41
C ALA A 20 -2.72 15.14 -21.58
N ARG A 21 -3.77 15.24 -20.76
CA ARG A 21 -4.60 16.44 -20.70
C ARG A 21 -3.76 17.58 -20.12
N ARG A 22 -3.49 18.62 -20.91
CA ARG A 22 -2.81 19.84 -20.45
C ARG A 22 -3.53 20.40 -19.22
N ILE A 23 -2.77 20.64 -18.16
CA ILE A 23 -3.27 21.32 -16.97
C ILE A 23 -3.64 22.75 -17.36
N ASN A 24 -4.88 23.13 -17.05
CA ASN A 24 -5.44 24.46 -17.20
C ASN A 24 -6.01 24.90 -15.85
N SER A 25 -6.16 26.20 -15.64
CA SER A 25 -6.76 26.78 -14.43
C SER A 25 -8.18 26.27 -14.15
N ARG A 26 -8.84 25.67 -15.16
CA ARG A 26 -10.18 25.06 -15.06
C ARG A 26 -10.18 23.62 -14.54
N ASN A 27 -9.03 22.94 -14.46
CA ASN A 27 -8.99 21.61 -13.86
C ASN A 27 -9.11 21.75 -12.34
N ASN A 28 -10.17 21.21 -11.77
CA ASN A 28 -10.48 21.29 -10.35
C ASN A 28 -10.14 19.99 -9.64
N VAL A 29 -10.30 18.84 -10.30
CA VAL A 29 -9.98 17.52 -9.76
C VAL A 29 -8.74 16.97 -10.43
N ILE A 30 -7.66 16.85 -9.66
CA ILE A 30 -6.34 16.46 -10.15
C ILE A 30 -5.93 15.16 -9.46
N TYR A 31 -5.66 14.13 -10.27
CA TYR A 31 -5.05 12.90 -9.80
C TYR A 31 -3.52 13.03 -9.83
N PHE A 32 -2.86 12.67 -8.73
CA PHE A 32 -1.40 12.59 -8.65
C PHE A 32 -0.96 11.15 -8.42
N ASP A 33 -0.18 10.65 -9.36
CA ASP A 33 0.32 9.28 -9.36
C ASP A 33 1.67 9.11 -8.69
N GLY A 34 2.42 10.20 -8.42
CA GLY A 34 3.81 10.07 -7.97
C GLY A 34 4.68 9.38 -9.02
N TRP A 35 5.60 8.54 -8.59
CA TRP A 35 6.49 7.73 -9.43
C TRP A 35 5.86 6.38 -9.74
N ASP A 36 4.73 6.41 -10.45
CA ASP A 36 3.85 5.25 -10.65
C ASP A 36 3.41 4.59 -9.34
N GLY A 37 2.87 5.42 -8.44
CA GLY A 37 2.30 5.05 -7.16
C GLY A 37 3.22 5.37 -6.00
N LEU A 38 4.52 5.22 -6.23
CA LEU A 38 5.51 5.43 -5.18
C LEU A 38 5.61 6.91 -4.79
N GLY A 39 5.58 7.19 -3.49
CA GLY A 39 5.74 8.53 -2.91
C GLY A 39 4.57 9.49 -3.15
N ALA A 40 3.47 9.04 -3.78
CA ALA A 40 2.33 9.90 -4.06
C ALA A 40 1.68 10.43 -2.77
N SER A 41 1.52 9.56 -1.77
CA SER A 41 0.95 9.95 -0.48
C SER A 41 1.88 10.85 0.32
N ALA A 42 3.20 10.61 0.27
CA ALA A 42 4.21 11.48 0.87
C ALA A 42 4.17 12.91 0.30
N VAL A 43 4.07 13.04 -1.03
CA VAL A 43 3.95 14.34 -1.70
C VAL A 43 2.66 15.06 -1.28
N LEU A 44 1.51 14.38 -1.32
CA LEU A 44 0.24 14.97 -0.90
C LEU A 44 0.28 15.43 0.57
N ARG A 45 0.90 14.64 1.46
CA ARG A 45 1.11 15.02 2.87
C ARG A 45 2.02 16.25 3.01
N ALA A 46 3.09 16.32 2.23
CA ALA A 46 3.98 17.49 2.24
C ALA A 46 3.25 18.76 1.75
N ILE A 47 2.38 18.64 0.75
CA ILE A 47 1.53 19.73 0.26
C ILE A 47 0.54 20.16 1.36
N ALA A 48 -0.12 19.21 2.02
CA ALA A 48 -1.03 19.48 3.14
C ALA A 48 -0.31 20.24 4.26
N ALA A 49 0.87 19.77 4.68
CA ALA A 49 1.66 20.40 5.73
C ALA A 49 2.04 21.84 5.38
N ARG A 50 2.51 22.09 4.14
CA ARG A 50 2.85 23.43 3.66
C ARG A 50 1.65 24.37 3.66
N GLY A 51 0.50 23.92 3.13
CA GLY A 51 -0.71 24.74 3.10
C GLY A 51 -1.22 25.12 4.50
N THR A 52 -1.10 24.21 5.48
CA THR A 52 -1.46 24.54 6.87
C THR A 52 -0.49 25.52 7.54
N ALA A 53 0.80 25.48 7.21
CA ALA A 53 1.80 26.40 7.75
C ALA A 53 1.58 27.84 7.25
N THR A 54 1.27 28.00 5.95
CA THR A 54 0.95 29.32 5.36
C THR A 54 -0.30 29.92 5.98
N SER A 55 -1.31 29.10 6.30
CA SER A 55 -2.55 29.59 6.95
C SER A 55 -2.37 30.06 8.41
N LYS A 56 -1.26 29.72 9.06
CA LYS A 56 -0.97 30.04 10.47
C LYS A 56 -0.04 31.25 10.65
N GLN A 57 0.56 31.78 9.59
CA GLN A 57 1.34 33.02 9.66
C GLN A 57 0.39 34.22 9.63
N GLU A 58 0.26 34.93 10.76
CA GLU A 58 -0.23 36.31 10.76
C GLU A 58 0.69 37.19 9.91
N PRO A 59 0.17 38.21 9.20
CA PRO A 59 0.96 39.06 8.34
C PRO A 59 1.90 39.93 9.18
N ALA A 60 3.10 39.43 9.45
CA ALA A 60 4.19 40.27 9.92
C ALA A 60 4.56 41.22 8.80
N ALA A 61 4.43 42.53 9.06
CA ALA A 61 4.92 43.55 8.16
C ALA A 61 6.43 43.39 7.98
N SER A 62 6.86 42.90 6.81
CA SER A 62 8.24 43.06 6.37
C SER A 62 8.32 43.33 4.87
N THR A 63 8.82 44.54 4.62
CA THR A 63 9.44 45.06 3.42
C THR A 63 10.41 44.10 2.75
N GLY A 64 10.32 43.99 1.43
CA GLY A 64 11.50 43.85 0.56
C GLY A 64 11.70 42.51 -0.15
N SER A 65 11.27 42.49 -1.42
CA SER A 65 11.80 41.66 -2.52
C SER A 65 11.60 40.14 -2.46
N GLY A 66 10.57 39.68 -3.20
CA GLY A 66 10.39 38.27 -3.55
C GLY A 66 8.95 37.90 -3.86
N SER A 67 8.32 38.57 -4.83
CA SER A 67 7.06 38.20 -5.52
C SER A 67 6.19 37.14 -4.81
N VAL A 68 5.54 37.53 -3.70
CA VAL A 68 4.44 36.74 -3.13
C VAL A 68 3.26 36.92 -4.09
N SER A 69 2.92 35.87 -4.85
CA SER A 69 1.76 35.89 -5.74
C SER A 69 0.47 35.91 -4.93
N ALA A 70 0.09 37.10 -4.48
CA ALA A 70 -1.22 37.39 -3.89
C ALA A 70 -2.30 37.00 -4.91
N GLY A 71 -3.01 35.90 -4.65
CA GLY A 71 -4.09 35.37 -5.50
C GLY A 71 -4.08 33.85 -5.72
N LEU A 72 -3.03 33.14 -5.32
CA LEU A 72 -2.90 31.68 -5.53
C LEU A 72 -3.05 30.82 -4.26
N GLU A 73 -3.23 31.44 -3.09
CA GLU A 73 -3.29 30.72 -1.82
C GLU A 73 -4.69 30.15 -1.54
N PHE A 74 -4.71 28.95 -0.95
CA PHE A 74 -5.93 28.31 -0.48
C PHE A 74 -6.18 28.74 0.97
N GLU A 75 -7.39 29.20 1.25
CA GLU A 75 -7.74 29.71 2.58
C GLU A 75 -7.90 28.58 3.60
N GLN A 76 -8.26 27.38 3.15
CA GLN A 76 -8.39 26.20 4.01
C GLN A 76 -7.99 24.94 3.24
N VAL A 77 -7.18 24.12 3.90
CA VAL A 77 -6.79 22.79 3.42
C VAL A 77 -7.59 21.74 4.19
N ILE A 78 -8.32 20.89 3.47
CA ILE A 78 -9.04 19.75 4.01
C ILE A 78 -8.27 18.50 3.62
N HIS A 79 -7.63 17.87 4.61
CA HIS A 79 -6.81 16.69 4.39
C HIS A 79 -7.53 15.43 4.87
N ILE A 80 -7.90 14.57 3.92
CA ILE A 80 -8.68 13.35 4.14
C ILE A 80 -7.77 12.15 3.85
N ASP A 81 -7.37 11.44 4.89
CA ASP A 81 -6.57 10.21 4.77
C ASP A 81 -7.49 8.98 4.88
N CYS A 82 -7.99 8.49 3.75
CA CYS A 82 -8.71 7.21 3.65
C CYS A 82 -7.84 6.15 2.95
N SER A 83 -6.52 6.20 3.16
CA SER A 83 -5.58 5.20 2.59
C SER A 83 -5.92 3.77 3.00
N LYS A 84 -6.45 3.58 4.22
CA LYS A 84 -7.17 2.36 4.63
C LYS A 84 -8.65 2.57 4.36
N TRP A 85 -9.11 2.09 3.22
CA TRP A 85 -10.51 2.23 2.84
C TRP A 85 -11.40 1.35 3.71
N GLU A 86 -12.42 1.95 4.32
CA GLU A 86 -13.44 1.23 5.07
C GLU A 86 -14.76 1.17 4.29
N SER A 87 -15.36 2.32 4.00
CA SER A 87 -16.62 2.42 3.25
C SER A 87 -16.84 3.84 2.73
N ARG A 88 -17.80 4.01 1.80
CA ARG A 88 -18.26 5.35 1.37
C ARG A 88 -18.82 6.14 2.55
N ARG A 89 -19.50 5.46 3.48
CA ARG A 89 -20.01 6.06 4.71
C ARG A 89 -18.91 6.60 5.61
N ALA A 90 -17.86 5.81 5.86
CA ALA A 90 -16.73 6.22 6.69
C ALA A 90 -16.00 7.45 6.12
N LEU A 91 -15.80 7.48 4.79
CA LEU A 91 -15.29 8.66 4.08
C LEU A 91 -16.17 9.89 4.35
N GLN A 92 -17.49 9.78 4.16
CA GLN A 92 -18.42 10.89 4.37
C GLN A 92 -18.37 11.42 5.81
N LYS A 93 -18.29 10.53 6.80
CA LYS A 93 -18.14 10.86 8.23
C LYS A 93 -16.83 11.59 8.50
N ALA A 94 -15.70 11.08 7.98
CA ALA A 94 -14.38 11.71 8.13
C ALA A 94 -14.31 13.12 7.51
N VAL A 95 -14.97 13.33 6.37
CA VAL A 95 -15.10 14.69 5.81
C VAL A 95 -15.94 15.59 6.72
N GLY A 96 -17.03 15.07 7.27
CA GLY A 96 -17.87 15.81 8.22
C GLY A 96 -17.11 16.28 9.46
N GLU A 97 -16.23 15.44 10.01
CA GLU A 97 -15.35 15.78 11.12
C GLU A 97 -14.35 16.88 10.76
N GLN A 98 -13.71 16.78 9.59
CA GLN A 98 -12.78 17.81 9.09
C GLN A 98 -13.46 19.15 8.83
N LEU A 99 -14.71 19.13 8.37
CA LEU A 99 -15.54 20.34 8.20
C LEU A 99 -16.11 20.86 9.52
N LYS A 100 -15.97 20.12 10.63
CA LYS A 100 -16.56 20.43 11.93
C LYS A 100 -18.08 20.65 11.82
N LEU A 101 -18.76 19.71 11.17
CA LEU A 101 -20.21 19.77 11.01
C LEU A 101 -20.91 19.80 12.39
N PRO A 102 -22.09 20.46 12.49
CA PRO A 102 -22.85 20.49 13.73
C PRO A 102 -23.18 19.09 14.25
N ALA A 103 -23.22 18.92 15.57
CA ALA A 103 -23.52 17.63 16.23
C ALA A 103 -24.79 16.95 15.67
N LYS A 104 -25.84 17.73 15.42
CA LYS A 104 -27.10 17.25 14.81
C LYS A 104 -26.90 16.58 13.44
N VAL A 105 -25.90 16.98 12.67
CA VAL A 105 -25.56 16.35 11.38
C VAL A 105 -24.77 15.08 11.61
N MET A 106 -23.86 15.07 12.58
CA MET A 106 -23.10 13.88 12.96
C MET A 106 -24.01 12.76 13.48
N GLU A 107 -25.03 13.11 14.29
CA GLU A 107 -26.08 12.20 14.77
C GLU A 107 -26.86 11.50 13.62
N MET A 108 -26.91 12.11 12.43
CA MET A 108 -27.54 11.48 11.27
C MET A 108 -26.76 10.27 10.77
N PHE A 109 -25.43 10.27 10.92
CA PHE A 109 -24.61 9.11 10.61
C PHE A 109 -24.88 8.00 11.60
N ASP A 110 -24.86 8.31 12.90
CA ASP A 110 -25.03 7.33 13.97
C ASP A 110 -26.40 6.65 13.86
N LYS A 111 -27.47 7.42 13.63
CA LYS A 111 -28.80 6.86 13.39
C LYS A 111 -28.84 5.90 12.20
N GLN A 112 -28.18 6.25 11.10
CA GLN A 112 -28.18 5.40 9.92
C GLN A 112 -27.28 4.16 10.12
N GLU A 113 -26.20 4.28 10.89
CA GLU A 113 -25.36 3.14 11.31
C GLU A 113 -26.17 2.13 12.16
N GLU A 114 -26.97 2.61 13.12
CA GLU A 114 -27.88 1.76 13.91
C GLU A 114 -28.92 1.04 13.03
N GLU A 115 -29.51 1.75 12.06
CA GLU A 115 -30.45 1.16 11.11
C GLU A 115 -29.77 0.10 10.22
N ASP A 116 -28.54 0.36 9.78
CA ASP A 116 -27.76 -0.57 8.97
C ASP A 116 -27.36 -1.81 9.77
N ASP A 117 -27.01 -1.66 11.05
CA ASP A 117 -26.76 -2.76 11.99
C ASP A 117 -28.01 -3.63 12.17
N PHE A 118 -29.18 -3.01 12.37
CA PHE A 118 -30.46 -3.73 12.47
C PHE A 118 -30.79 -4.52 11.19
N ARG A 119 -30.44 -3.98 10.02
CA ARG A 119 -30.60 -4.65 8.73
C ARG A 119 -29.48 -5.65 8.41
N GLY A 120 -28.46 -5.77 9.25
CA GLY A 120 -27.31 -6.65 9.03
C GLY A 120 -26.42 -6.23 7.86
N VAL A 121 -26.39 -4.94 7.52
CA VAL A 121 -25.55 -4.42 6.43
C VAL A 121 -24.10 -4.36 6.89
N ALA A 122 -23.24 -5.13 6.22
CA ALA A 122 -21.82 -5.18 6.52
C ALA A 122 -21.16 -3.80 6.38
N GLN A 123 -20.29 -3.43 7.32
CA GLN A 123 -19.71 -2.09 7.42
C GLN A 123 -19.03 -1.63 6.13
N TYR A 124 -18.30 -2.52 5.46
CA TYR A 124 -17.58 -2.21 4.21
C TYR A 124 -18.49 -1.90 3.02
N SER A 125 -19.76 -2.34 3.09
CA SER A 125 -20.76 -2.15 2.03
C SER A 125 -21.63 -0.90 2.22
N ARG A 126 -21.44 -0.17 3.31
CA ARG A 126 -22.28 1.00 3.65
C ARG A 126 -22.02 2.17 2.69
N THR A 127 -23.10 2.63 2.07
CA THR A 127 -23.10 3.78 1.15
C THR A 127 -23.26 5.10 1.91
N GLU A 128 -23.05 6.21 1.24
CA GLU A 128 -23.28 7.57 1.75
C GLU A 128 -24.76 7.85 2.13
N VAL A 129 -24.98 8.82 3.02
CA VAL A 129 -26.30 9.38 3.31
C VAL A 129 -26.53 10.58 2.40
N GLU A 130 -27.46 10.46 1.46
CA GLU A 130 -27.78 11.53 0.49
C GLU A 130 -28.18 12.85 1.18
N HIS A 131 -28.98 12.76 2.26
CA HIS A 131 -29.38 13.95 3.00
C HIS A 131 -28.19 14.70 3.58
N VAL A 132 -27.19 13.97 4.10
CA VAL A 132 -25.99 14.58 4.68
C VAL A 132 -25.14 15.23 3.61
N THR A 133 -25.00 14.63 2.42
CA THR A 133 -24.33 15.26 1.26
C THR A 133 -24.86 16.65 1.00
N ARG A 134 -26.19 16.82 0.97
CA ARG A 134 -26.82 18.13 0.73
C ARG A 134 -26.50 19.14 1.85
N VAL A 135 -26.51 18.69 3.10
CA VAL A 135 -26.16 19.54 4.25
C VAL A 135 -24.68 19.96 4.19
N MET A 136 -23.79 19.05 3.82
CA MET A 136 -22.36 19.32 3.62
C MET A 136 -22.15 20.35 2.50
N TYR A 137 -22.79 20.18 1.35
CA TYR A 137 -22.73 21.16 0.25
C TYR A 137 -23.15 22.57 0.72
N GLN A 138 -24.29 22.67 1.42
CA GLN A 138 -24.76 23.95 1.96
C GLN A 138 -23.79 24.55 2.98
N HIS A 139 -23.18 23.71 3.82
CA HIS A 139 -22.19 24.15 4.80
C HIS A 139 -20.94 24.71 4.10
N ILE A 140 -20.40 23.99 3.11
CA ILE A 140 -19.23 24.42 2.33
C ILE A 140 -19.50 25.75 1.62
N GLN A 141 -20.68 25.90 1.01
CA GLN A 141 -21.07 27.15 0.35
C GLN A 141 -21.15 28.33 1.35
N LYS A 142 -21.62 28.10 2.58
CA LYS A 142 -21.66 29.12 3.63
C LYS A 142 -20.28 29.51 4.16
N LEU A 143 -19.32 28.58 4.16
CA LEU A 143 -17.94 28.93 4.50
C LEU A 143 -17.41 30.00 3.55
N ASN A 144 -17.79 29.93 2.26
CA ASN A 144 -17.36 30.86 1.21
C ASN A 144 -15.83 31.02 1.18
N ARG A 145 -15.12 29.90 1.35
CA ARG A 145 -13.66 29.84 1.35
C ARG A 145 -13.13 29.13 0.13
N ARG A 146 -11.92 29.51 -0.29
CA ARG A 146 -11.19 28.76 -1.31
C ARG A 146 -10.52 27.53 -0.71
N LEU A 147 -11.05 26.34 -1.02
CA LEU A 147 -10.62 25.08 -0.43
C LEU A 147 -9.62 24.33 -1.31
N LEU A 148 -8.60 23.74 -0.67
CA LEU A 148 -7.82 22.65 -1.23
C LEU A 148 -8.18 21.36 -0.52
N VAL A 149 -8.78 20.42 -1.23
CA VAL A 149 -9.07 19.08 -0.72
C VAL A 149 -7.93 18.15 -1.12
N ILE A 150 -7.29 17.51 -0.14
CA ILE A 150 -6.25 16.51 -0.35
C ILE A 150 -6.81 15.17 0.08
N PHE A 151 -6.93 14.23 -0.85
CA PHE A 151 -7.62 12.96 -0.62
C PHE A 151 -6.73 11.75 -0.93
N HIS A 152 -6.49 10.92 0.08
CA HIS A 152 -5.85 9.62 -0.10
C HIS A 152 -6.95 8.56 -0.25
N ASN A 153 -7.16 8.05 -1.45
CA ASN A 153 -8.20 7.08 -1.76
C ASN A 153 -7.67 5.65 -1.67
N GLY A 154 -7.92 4.95 -0.57
CA GLY A 154 -7.55 3.55 -0.40
C GLY A 154 -8.37 2.55 -1.21
N SER A 155 -9.46 2.98 -1.87
CA SER A 155 -10.33 2.08 -2.62
C SER A 155 -9.74 1.69 -3.98
N SER A 156 -10.44 0.77 -4.67
CA SER A 156 -10.12 0.38 -6.04
C SER A 156 -10.85 1.18 -7.11
N GLU A 157 -11.66 2.17 -6.73
CA GLU A 157 -12.57 2.90 -7.63
C GLU A 157 -12.31 4.42 -7.56
N GLU A 158 -12.59 5.12 -8.66
CA GLU A 158 -12.61 6.58 -8.64
C GLU A 158 -13.83 7.06 -7.83
N ILE A 159 -13.60 7.96 -6.87
CA ILE A 159 -14.65 8.46 -5.97
C ILE A 159 -14.96 9.92 -6.30
N ASP A 160 -16.22 10.18 -6.65
CA ASP A 160 -16.73 11.54 -6.86
C ASP A 160 -17.04 12.22 -5.51
N LEU A 161 -16.10 13.01 -5.00
CA LEU A 161 -16.32 13.79 -3.78
C LEU A 161 -17.35 14.92 -3.94
N ALA A 162 -17.68 15.33 -5.17
CA ALA A 162 -18.75 16.30 -5.39
C ALA A 162 -20.10 15.66 -5.11
N SER A 163 -20.35 14.46 -5.67
CA SER A 163 -21.57 13.70 -5.40
C SER A 163 -21.62 13.11 -3.99
N LEU A 164 -20.51 12.64 -3.42
CA LEU A 164 -20.49 11.94 -2.14
C LEU A 164 -20.44 12.88 -0.93
N CYS A 165 -19.63 13.94 -1.01
CA CYS A 165 -19.37 14.86 0.11
C CYS A 165 -19.85 16.29 -0.14
N GLY A 166 -20.44 16.59 -1.30
CA GLY A 166 -20.97 17.91 -1.60
C GLY A 166 -19.90 18.96 -1.86
N PHE A 167 -18.68 18.58 -2.26
CA PHE A 167 -17.66 19.56 -2.64
C PHE A 167 -17.98 20.19 -4.00
N PRO A 168 -18.08 21.53 -4.11
CA PRO A 168 -18.26 22.17 -5.41
C PRO A 168 -16.92 22.12 -6.16
N LEU A 169 -16.77 21.14 -7.06
CA LEU A 169 -15.55 20.90 -7.84
C LEU A 169 -15.78 21.01 -9.35
N SER A 170 -17.00 21.27 -9.81
CA SER A 170 -17.33 21.39 -11.24
C SER A 170 -17.17 22.81 -11.76
N GLY A 171 -16.90 22.96 -13.07
CA GLY A 171 -16.98 24.24 -13.77
C GLY A 171 -15.97 25.29 -13.26
N TYR A 172 -16.47 26.47 -12.92
CA TYR A 172 -15.66 27.62 -12.47
C TYR A 172 -15.39 27.63 -10.97
N SER A 173 -15.40 26.45 -10.32
CA SER A 173 -15.10 26.38 -8.90
C SER A 173 -13.71 26.94 -8.59
N ILE A 174 -13.63 27.69 -7.49
CA ILE A 174 -12.36 28.16 -6.92
C ILE A 174 -11.66 27.07 -6.12
N ASN A 175 -12.40 26.01 -5.76
CA ASN A 175 -11.92 24.90 -4.97
C ASN A 175 -11.18 23.90 -5.85
N LYS A 176 -10.10 23.33 -5.31
CA LYS A 176 -9.31 22.32 -5.99
C LYS A 176 -9.24 21.06 -5.14
N MET A 177 -9.14 19.93 -5.81
CA MET A 177 -8.94 18.61 -5.21
C MET A 177 -7.69 17.99 -5.81
N LEU A 178 -6.80 17.54 -4.94
CA LEU A 178 -5.65 16.72 -5.28
C LEU A 178 -5.83 15.35 -4.63
N TRP A 179 -5.77 14.27 -5.41
CA TRP A 179 -6.01 12.94 -4.87
C TRP A 179 -5.10 11.87 -5.45
N THR A 180 -4.95 10.76 -4.73
CA THR A 180 -4.11 9.61 -5.14
C THR A 180 -4.76 8.28 -4.75
N PHE A 181 -4.41 7.19 -5.44
CA PHE A 181 -4.92 5.84 -5.21
C PHE A 181 -4.06 5.04 -4.23
N GLN A 182 -4.70 4.19 -3.43
CA GLN A 182 -4.17 3.11 -2.60
C GLN A 182 -3.00 3.44 -1.66
N GLY A 183 -2.83 4.72 -1.33
CA GLY A 183 -2.05 5.11 -0.16
C GLY A 183 -0.54 4.83 -0.26
N ARG A 184 0.04 4.54 0.91
CA ARG A 184 1.45 4.77 1.28
C ARG A 184 2.46 3.90 0.51
N PHE A 185 2.08 2.68 0.13
CA PHE A 185 2.95 1.74 -0.58
C PHE A 185 2.20 1.05 -1.72
N ARG A 186 1.63 1.86 -2.63
CA ARG A 186 0.87 1.32 -3.77
C ARG A 186 1.76 0.44 -4.66
N LEU A 187 1.44 -0.84 -4.73
CA LEU A 187 2.04 -1.81 -5.66
C LEU A 187 1.06 -2.27 -6.75
N LYS A 188 -0.13 -1.66 -6.80
CA LYS A 188 -1.16 -1.98 -7.80
C LYS A 188 -0.70 -1.59 -9.21
N PRO A 189 -0.91 -2.47 -10.20
CA PRO A 189 -0.58 -2.21 -11.60
C PRO A 189 -1.21 -0.94 -12.18
N ARG A 190 -0.48 -0.32 -13.11
CA ARG A 190 -0.94 0.87 -13.84
C ARG A 190 -2.22 0.59 -14.65
N SER A 191 -2.36 -0.61 -15.23
CA SER A 191 -3.57 -1.03 -15.96
C SER A 191 -4.83 -0.91 -15.12
N LYS A 192 -4.77 -1.34 -13.87
CA LYS A 192 -5.89 -1.26 -12.93
C LYS A 192 -6.20 0.17 -12.52
N VAL A 193 -5.18 1.00 -12.31
CA VAL A 193 -5.35 2.44 -12.07
C VAL A 193 -6.05 3.09 -13.26
N ASP A 194 -5.58 2.85 -14.48
CA ASP A 194 -6.19 3.40 -15.70
C ASP A 194 -7.62 2.88 -15.91
N SER A 195 -7.93 1.64 -15.48
CA SER A 195 -9.30 1.11 -15.51
C SER A 195 -10.21 1.83 -14.51
N ALA A 196 -9.73 2.05 -13.28
CA ALA A 196 -10.48 2.73 -12.23
C ALA A 196 -10.76 4.19 -12.61
N LEU A 197 -9.79 4.88 -13.21
CA LEU A 197 -9.94 6.26 -13.68
C LEU A 197 -10.88 6.44 -14.87
N LYS A 198 -11.26 5.34 -15.55
CA LYS A 198 -12.26 5.36 -16.62
C LYS A 198 -13.69 5.15 -16.11
N SER A 199 -13.86 4.81 -14.83
CA SER A 199 -15.15 4.38 -14.29
C SER A 199 -16.11 5.53 -13.96
N ALA A 200 -15.61 6.64 -13.38
CA ALA A 200 -16.44 7.79 -13.00
C ALA A 200 -16.22 9.01 -13.92
N GLY A 201 -15.01 9.20 -14.45
CA GLY A 201 -14.70 10.29 -15.37
C GLY A 201 -14.71 11.66 -14.71
N THR A 202 -14.56 11.72 -13.39
CA THR A 202 -14.60 12.95 -12.57
C THR A 202 -13.27 13.67 -12.48
N THR A 203 -12.18 12.99 -12.85
CA THR A 203 -10.83 13.54 -12.84
C THR A 203 -10.56 14.38 -14.09
N ASP A 204 -10.22 15.64 -13.86
CA ASP A 204 -9.97 16.61 -14.93
C ASP A 204 -8.56 16.45 -15.53
N ALA A 205 -7.56 16.23 -14.67
CA ALA A 205 -6.14 16.18 -15.04
C ALA A 205 -5.38 15.10 -14.28
N PHE A 206 -4.34 14.58 -14.93
CA PHE A 206 -3.49 13.51 -14.43
C PHE A 206 -2.04 13.99 -14.34
N LEU A 207 -1.44 13.83 -13.17
CA LEU A 207 -0.06 14.17 -12.91
C LEU A 207 0.72 12.93 -12.52
N SER A 208 1.86 12.71 -13.17
CA SER A 208 2.83 11.71 -12.79
C SER A 208 4.18 12.40 -12.64
N ALA A 209 4.96 11.99 -11.65
CA ALA A 209 6.36 12.33 -11.59
C ALA A 209 7.12 11.46 -12.60
N THR A 210 8.08 12.06 -13.29
CA THR A 210 9.03 11.36 -14.16
C THR A 210 10.42 11.55 -13.60
N SER A 211 11.31 10.59 -13.85
CA SER A 211 12.73 10.70 -13.53
C SER A 211 13.52 10.61 -14.83
N HIS A 212 14.43 11.57 -15.05
CA HIS A 212 15.37 11.53 -16.17
C HIS A 212 16.46 10.48 -15.99
N ILE A 213 16.65 10.00 -14.75
CA ILE A 213 17.56 8.92 -14.38
C ILE A 213 16.71 7.67 -14.18
N PRO A 214 17.12 6.48 -14.67
CA PRO A 214 16.42 5.23 -14.33
C PRO A 214 16.19 5.18 -12.83
N TYR A 215 15.01 4.73 -12.40
CA TYR A 215 14.61 4.75 -10.99
C TYR A 215 15.74 4.22 -10.10
N SER A 216 16.42 5.14 -9.40
CA SER A 216 17.56 4.78 -8.56
C SER A 216 17.04 4.28 -7.22
N HIS A 217 17.75 3.33 -6.63
CA HIS A 217 17.49 2.88 -5.25
C HIS A 217 17.36 4.04 -4.26
N ASP A 218 18.06 5.17 -4.50
CA ASP A 218 17.96 6.38 -3.68
C ASP A 218 16.57 7.03 -3.71
N LEU A 219 15.91 7.07 -4.88
CA LEU A 219 14.57 7.63 -5.01
C LEU A 219 13.55 6.74 -4.29
N TRP A 220 13.68 5.41 -4.44
CA TRP A 220 12.84 4.46 -3.72
C TRP A 220 13.01 4.60 -2.23
N TYR A 221 14.26 4.60 -1.76
CA TYR A 221 14.58 4.75 -0.35
C TYR A 221 13.98 6.03 0.23
N TYR A 222 14.11 7.17 -0.48
CA TYR A 222 13.53 8.42 -0.03
C TYR A 222 12.00 8.35 0.08
N CYS A 223 11.32 7.86 -0.96
CA CYS A 223 9.86 7.77 -0.96
C CYS A 223 9.36 6.81 0.13
N VAL A 224 9.97 5.62 0.22
CA VAL A 224 9.62 4.60 1.20
C VAL A 224 9.82 5.13 2.62
N ARG A 225 10.91 5.85 2.88
CA ARG A 225 11.18 6.44 4.20
C ARG A 225 10.11 7.46 4.61
N GLU A 226 9.74 8.37 3.72
CA GLU A 226 8.70 9.37 4.01
C GLU A 226 7.33 8.72 4.28
N GLU A 227 7.04 7.59 3.64
CA GLU A 227 5.83 6.77 3.86
C GLU A 227 5.91 5.96 5.15
N ALA A 228 7.08 5.40 5.47
CA ALA A 228 7.32 4.62 6.67
C ALA A 228 7.27 5.49 7.95
N ASP A 229 7.82 6.71 7.91
CA ASP A 229 7.78 7.64 9.06
C ASP A 229 6.33 7.96 9.49
N LYS A 230 5.41 8.05 8.52
CA LYS A 230 3.98 8.24 8.78
C LYS A 230 3.38 7.03 9.48
N LEU A 231 3.75 5.82 9.07
CA LEU A 231 3.30 4.58 9.72
C LEU A 231 3.81 4.48 11.14
N VAL A 232 5.09 4.75 11.37
CA VAL A 232 5.67 4.75 12.73
C VAL A 232 4.93 5.74 13.62
N ALA A 233 4.63 6.94 13.12
CA ALA A 233 3.83 7.91 13.88
C ALA A 233 2.43 7.39 14.22
N ALA A 234 1.77 6.67 13.32
CA ALA A 234 0.46 6.05 13.58
C ALA A 234 0.54 4.89 14.59
N PHE A 235 1.55 4.03 14.47
CA PHE A 235 1.75 2.91 15.42
C PHE A 235 2.09 3.38 16.83
N LYS A 236 2.84 4.47 16.98
CA LYS A 236 3.11 5.09 18.30
C LYS A 236 1.83 5.54 19.02
N ILE A 237 0.77 5.86 18.28
CA ILE A 237 -0.51 6.32 18.85
C ILE A 237 -1.41 5.14 19.23
N ASN A 238 -1.26 3.99 18.55
CA ASN A 238 -2.24 2.89 18.58
C ASN A 238 -1.78 1.58 19.24
N THR A 239 -0.55 1.46 19.76
CA THR A 239 -0.01 0.14 20.20
C THR A 239 0.62 0.15 21.58
N ASP A 240 0.41 -0.96 22.30
CA ASP A 240 1.06 -1.38 23.55
C ASP A 240 2.60 -1.36 23.42
N PRO A 241 3.39 -0.84 24.40
CA PRO A 241 4.85 -0.72 24.37
C PRO A 241 5.68 -1.96 23.99
N GLN A 242 5.09 -3.14 23.82
CA GLN A 242 5.79 -4.41 23.58
C GLN A 242 6.00 -4.79 22.10
N GLY A 243 5.46 -4.03 21.14
CA GLY A 243 5.77 -4.19 19.72
C GLY A 243 7.13 -3.61 19.35
N VAL A 244 8.22 -4.36 19.59
CA VAL A 244 9.62 -3.90 19.41
C VAL A 244 9.96 -3.48 17.97
N ILE A 245 9.27 -4.02 16.96
CA ILE A 245 9.59 -3.77 15.54
C ILE A 245 8.93 -2.50 15.00
N SER A 246 7.71 -2.17 15.46
CA SER A 246 6.95 -0.98 15.04
C SER A 246 7.58 0.36 15.47
N GLN A 247 8.70 0.33 16.20
CA GLN A 247 9.38 1.52 16.72
C GLN A 247 10.58 1.97 15.89
N HIS A 248 11.02 1.18 14.90
CA HIS A 248 12.17 1.50 14.07
C HIS A 248 11.77 1.74 12.62
N ALA A 249 11.67 3.03 12.22
CA ALA A 249 11.41 3.43 10.84
C ALA A 249 12.36 2.76 9.84
N GLN A 250 13.61 2.52 10.25
CA GLN A 250 14.60 1.82 9.45
C GLN A 250 14.19 0.37 9.10
N VAL A 251 13.66 -0.39 10.06
CA VAL A 251 13.20 -1.77 9.81
C VAL A 251 12.02 -1.77 8.85
N LEU A 252 11.11 -0.81 8.99
CA LEU A 252 10.01 -0.65 8.05
C LEU A 252 10.51 -0.36 6.65
N VAL A 253 11.41 0.62 6.51
CA VAL A 253 12.03 0.95 5.23
C VAL A 253 12.70 -0.27 4.61
N GLU A 254 13.45 -1.04 5.38
CA GLU A 254 14.08 -2.27 4.92
C GLU A 254 13.05 -3.30 4.46
N CYS A 255 11.95 -3.53 5.20
CA CYS A 255 10.88 -4.43 4.77
C CYS A 255 10.24 -3.98 3.45
N PHE A 256 9.87 -2.70 3.34
CA PHE A 256 9.23 -2.17 2.13
C PHE A 256 10.20 -2.17 0.94
N MET A 257 11.47 -1.81 1.14
CA MET A 257 12.51 -1.85 0.10
C MET A 257 12.77 -3.29 -0.36
N TYR A 258 12.85 -4.22 0.59
CA TYR A 258 13.03 -5.64 0.32
C TYR A 258 11.88 -6.19 -0.53
N MET A 259 10.65 -5.79 -0.22
CA MET A 259 9.48 -6.16 -1.03
C MET A 259 9.48 -5.53 -2.41
N LEU A 260 9.87 -4.25 -2.55
CA LEU A 260 10.01 -3.60 -3.85
C LEU A 260 11.03 -4.36 -4.71
N GLU A 261 12.15 -4.77 -4.11
CA GLU A 261 13.18 -5.53 -4.80
C GLU A 261 12.67 -6.91 -5.24
N LEU A 262 11.97 -7.63 -4.35
CA LEU A 262 11.33 -8.90 -4.74
C LEU A 262 10.26 -8.70 -5.82
N CYS A 263 9.50 -7.61 -5.78
CA CYS A 263 8.52 -7.28 -6.81
C CYS A 263 9.17 -6.97 -8.16
N ARG A 264 10.32 -6.28 -8.17
CA ARG A 264 11.13 -6.01 -9.37
C ARG A 264 11.62 -7.32 -10.00
N ILE A 265 12.19 -8.20 -9.18
CA ILE A 265 12.80 -9.45 -9.63
C ILE A 265 11.74 -10.44 -10.20
N ARG A 266 10.50 -10.42 -9.66
CA ARG A 266 9.38 -11.28 -10.12
C ARG A 266 9.00 -11.15 -11.60
N HIS A 267 9.34 -10.05 -12.29
CA HIS A 267 9.04 -9.90 -13.72
C HIS A 267 9.71 -11.00 -14.59
N GLN A 268 10.70 -11.71 -14.04
CA GLN A 268 11.44 -12.75 -14.76
C GLN A 268 11.10 -14.19 -14.31
N SER A 269 10.32 -14.39 -13.23
CA SER A 269 9.96 -15.72 -12.71
C SER A 269 8.62 -15.73 -11.95
N ILE A 270 7.72 -16.65 -12.31
CA ILE A 270 6.26 -16.56 -12.10
C ILE A 270 5.76 -17.09 -10.72
N TYR A 271 6.60 -17.38 -9.72
CA TYR A 271 6.26 -18.47 -8.78
C TYR A 271 6.51 -18.31 -7.26
N TYR A 272 6.18 -17.19 -6.61
CA TYR A 272 6.57 -17.03 -5.18
C TYR A 272 5.52 -16.53 -4.17
N ASP A 273 4.26 -16.32 -4.57
CA ASP A 273 3.16 -15.87 -3.68
C ASP A 273 3.63 -14.87 -2.61
N LEU A 274 4.39 -13.87 -3.07
CA LEU A 274 5.09 -12.91 -2.20
C LEU A 274 4.13 -12.15 -1.29
N ALA A 275 2.94 -11.89 -1.80
CA ALA A 275 1.83 -11.26 -1.09
C ALA A 275 1.24 -12.13 0.02
N THR A 276 1.63 -13.39 0.13
CA THR A 276 1.20 -14.35 1.15
C THR A 276 2.34 -14.67 2.12
N HIS A 277 3.59 -14.66 1.64
CA HIS A 277 4.75 -15.19 2.37
C HIS A 277 5.82 -14.16 2.76
N SER A 278 5.54 -12.85 2.65
CA SER A 278 6.51 -11.79 2.99
C SER A 278 7.13 -11.93 4.38
N ALA A 279 6.33 -12.40 5.34
CA ALA A 279 6.76 -12.72 6.70
C ALA A 279 7.93 -13.70 6.78
N ASN A 280 7.85 -14.77 5.99
CA ASN A 280 8.88 -15.79 5.95
C ASN A 280 10.22 -15.17 5.51
N TYR A 281 10.17 -14.31 4.50
CA TYR A 281 11.37 -13.71 3.92
C TYR A 281 12.02 -12.68 4.86
N TRP A 282 11.24 -11.75 5.44
CA TRP A 282 11.81 -10.71 6.31
C TRP A 282 12.46 -11.27 7.58
N ILE A 283 11.87 -12.32 8.16
CA ILE A 283 12.41 -12.97 9.36
C ILE A 283 13.68 -13.76 9.01
N CYS A 284 13.67 -14.52 7.91
CA CYS A 284 14.81 -15.34 7.51
C CYS A 284 16.04 -14.52 7.10
N ASP A 285 15.84 -13.40 6.41
CA ASP A 285 16.93 -12.53 6.01
C ASP A 285 17.41 -11.59 7.13
N GLY A 286 16.80 -11.68 8.32
CA GLY A 286 17.19 -10.89 9.48
C GLY A 286 16.81 -9.41 9.39
N VAL A 287 15.93 -9.05 8.45
CA VAL A 287 15.31 -7.72 8.37
C VAL A 287 14.49 -7.48 9.63
N ILE A 288 13.70 -8.49 10.01
CA ILE A 288 13.03 -8.55 11.30
C ILE A 288 13.75 -9.57 12.18
N ASN A 289 14.39 -9.09 13.23
CA ASN A 289 15.11 -9.95 14.16
C ASN A 289 14.18 -10.52 15.23
N GLN A 290 14.06 -11.84 15.26
CA GLN A 290 13.55 -12.58 16.41
C GLN A 290 14.62 -12.46 17.52
N PRO A 291 14.26 -12.04 18.75
CA PRO A 291 15.21 -12.10 19.86
C PRO A 291 15.73 -13.53 19.95
N ARG A 292 17.04 -13.74 19.81
CA ARG A 292 17.63 -15.07 19.94
C ARG A 292 17.30 -15.58 21.34
N LEU A 293 16.34 -16.50 21.45
CA LEU A 293 16.01 -17.13 22.72
C LEU A 293 17.18 -18.05 23.09
N GLY A 294 18.08 -17.49 23.89
CA GLY A 294 19.30 -18.15 24.31
C GLY A 294 20.06 -17.31 25.32
N GLU A 295 19.38 -16.77 26.33
CA GLU A 295 19.95 -16.35 27.62
C GLU A 295 18.89 -15.81 28.62
N THR A 296 17.76 -16.50 28.78
CA THR A 296 17.04 -16.44 30.08
C THR A 296 16.26 -17.72 30.23
N GLY A 297 16.77 -18.62 31.07
CA GLY A 297 16.04 -19.82 31.45
C GLY A 297 14.83 -19.43 32.27
N ILE A 298 13.65 -19.41 31.65
CA ILE A 298 12.35 -19.72 32.25
C ILE A 298 11.48 -20.22 31.09
N GLY A 299 10.95 -21.43 31.23
CA GLY A 299 10.05 -22.03 30.26
C GLY A 299 8.77 -21.21 30.13
N ALA A 300 8.51 -20.71 28.94
CA ALA A 300 7.21 -20.23 28.51
C ALA A 300 6.88 -20.93 27.19
N TYR A 301 6.18 -22.07 27.29
CA TYR A 301 5.44 -22.65 26.18
C TYR A 301 4.17 -21.83 25.96
N ASP A 302 4.30 -20.56 25.55
CA ASP A 302 3.22 -19.78 24.93
C ASP A 302 3.78 -18.47 24.37
N GLY A 303 3.45 -18.12 23.12
CA GLY A 303 3.40 -16.71 22.71
C GLY A 303 4.53 -16.05 21.90
N ASP A 304 5.27 -16.75 21.02
CA ASP A 304 6.14 -16.09 20.00
C ASP A 304 5.39 -15.74 18.69
N ASP A 305 4.11 -15.38 18.79
CA ASP A 305 3.30 -14.92 17.65
C ASP A 305 3.50 -13.41 17.37
N GLY A 306 4.20 -12.67 18.25
CA GLY A 306 4.33 -11.22 18.16
C GLY A 306 5.05 -10.75 16.89
N LEU A 307 6.09 -11.49 16.46
CA LEU A 307 6.84 -11.20 15.24
C LEU A 307 5.94 -11.32 14.01
N TRP A 308 5.26 -12.47 13.89
CA TRP A 308 4.38 -12.81 12.78
C TRP A 308 3.19 -11.85 12.69
N ARG A 309 2.56 -11.49 13.81
CA ARG A 309 1.48 -10.49 13.85
C ARG A 309 1.95 -9.12 13.39
N THR A 310 3.18 -8.73 13.77
CA THR A 310 3.74 -7.45 13.33
C THR A 310 3.98 -7.46 11.82
N THR A 311 4.49 -8.58 11.30
CA THR A 311 4.69 -8.72 9.86
C THR A 311 3.37 -8.74 9.09
N GLU A 312 2.37 -9.48 9.56
CA GLU A 312 1.04 -9.52 8.96
C GLU A 312 0.39 -8.12 8.94
N ALA A 313 0.50 -7.38 10.05
CA ALA A 313 0.04 -5.99 10.11
C ALA A 313 0.76 -5.09 9.10
N LEU A 314 2.08 -5.23 8.93
CA LEU A 314 2.86 -4.49 7.94
C LEU A 314 2.50 -4.87 6.50
N GLN A 315 2.22 -6.14 6.26
CA GLN A 315 1.76 -6.64 4.97
C GLN A 315 0.38 -6.06 4.61
N CYS A 316 -0.52 -5.87 5.57
CA CYS A 316 -1.77 -5.14 5.34
C CYS A 316 -1.55 -3.66 4.94
N GLU A 317 -0.43 -3.04 5.31
CA GLU A 317 -0.06 -1.70 4.83
C GLU A 317 0.46 -1.72 3.38
N MET A 318 0.94 -2.88 2.92
CA MET A 318 1.43 -3.14 1.58
C MET A 318 0.35 -3.83 0.75
N GLN A 319 -0.75 -3.14 0.43
CA GLN A 319 -1.83 -3.70 -0.39
C GLN A 319 -1.30 -4.20 -1.75
N LEU A 320 -0.87 -5.46 -1.76
CA LEU A 320 -0.53 -6.25 -2.93
C LEU A 320 -1.86 -6.77 -3.46
N ASP A 321 -2.18 -6.40 -4.70
CA ASP A 321 -3.41 -6.85 -5.32
C ASP A 321 -3.45 -8.39 -5.37
N ALA A 322 -4.55 -9.02 -4.97
CA ALA A 322 -4.66 -10.49 -4.98
C ALA A 322 -4.52 -11.07 -6.41
N GLU A 323 -4.79 -10.27 -7.45
CA GLU A 323 -4.63 -10.66 -8.85
C GLU A 323 -3.32 -10.12 -9.46
N TYR A 324 -2.36 -9.71 -8.62
CA TYR A 324 -1.01 -9.27 -9.03
C TYR A 324 -0.31 -10.26 -9.97
N HIS A 325 -0.80 -11.50 -10.04
CA HIS A 325 -0.34 -12.57 -10.92
C HIS A 325 -0.60 -12.34 -12.43
N GLN A 326 -1.39 -11.34 -12.85
CA GLN A 326 -1.85 -11.24 -14.25
C GLN A 326 -1.49 -9.95 -15.01
N ASP A 327 -0.92 -8.92 -14.37
CA ASP A 327 -0.76 -7.58 -14.96
C ASP A 327 0.71 -7.08 -15.04
N LEU A 328 0.97 -6.16 -15.98
CA LEU A 328 2.23 -5.42 -16.10
C LEU A 328 2.52 -4.62 -14.83
N LEU A 329 3.70 -4.84 -14.23
CA LEU A 329 4.23 -4.12 -13.07
C LEU A 329 4.19 -2.59 -13.27
N PRO A 330 4.11 -1.81 -12.17
CA PRO A 330 4.44 -0.40 -12.21
C PRO A 330 5.78 -0.15 -12.94
N LEU A 331 5.83 0.89 -13.78
CA LEU A 331 7.00 1.27 -14.59
C LEU A 331 8.26 1.48 -13.76
N HIS A 332 8.12 1.94 -12.51
CA HIS A 332 9.26 2.10 -11.61
C HIS A 332 9.92 0.76 -11.26
N LEU A 333 9.15 -0.33 -11.20
CA LEU A 333 9.63 -1.70 -10.98
C LEU A 333 10.03 -2.40 -12.29
N ALA A 334 9.67 -1.85 -13.45
CA ALA A 334 9.93 -2.45 -14.76
C ALA A 334 11.27 -2.03 -15.39
N SER A 335 11.93 -0.96 -14.88
CA SER A 335 13.13 -0.43 -15.52
C SER A 335 14.44 -0.94 -14.91
N SER A 336 15.01 -1.98 -15.52
CA SER A 336 16.46 -2.18 -15.65
C SER A 336 16.78 -3.16 -16.77
N THR A 337 16.50 -2.79 -18.03
CA THR A 337 17.15 -3.45 -19.18
C THR A 337 18.60 -2.98 -19.28
N THR A 338 19.45 -3.41 -18.34
CA THR A 338 20.90 -3.60 -18.48
C THR A 338 21.45 -4.42 -17.29
N CYS A 339 21.02 -5.66 -17.12
CA CYS A 339 21.85 -6.67 -16.47
C CYS A 339 21.57 -8.03 -17.10
N GLY A 340 22.61 -8.80 -17.35
CA GLY A 340 22.53 -10.04 -18.10
C GLY A 340 21.52 -10.99 -17.47
N ALA A 341 20.73 -11.66 -18.31
CA ALA A 341 19.67 -12.59 -17.95
C ALA A 341 20.09 -13.79 -17.05
N GLY A 342 21.33 -13.82 -16.57
CA GLY A 342 21.85 -14.83 -15.64
C GLY A 342 22.01 -14.37 -14.18
N THR A 343 22.03 -13.08 -13.87
CA THR A 343 22.28 -12.61 -12.47
C THR A 343 21.03 -12.57 -11.61
N GLU A 344 19.85 -12.36 -12.20
CA GLU A 344 18.61 -12.14 -11.43
C GLU A 344 17.98 -13.46 -10.94
N ASP A 345 18.03 -14.54 -11.73
CA ASP A 345 17.61 -15.87 -11.28
C ASP A 345 18.51 -16.39 -10.15
N ASP A 346 19.81 -16.08 -10.21
CA ASP A 346 20.78 -16.39 -9.16
C ASP A 346 20.48 -15.64 -7.85
N ASP A 347 20.01 -14.40 -7.89
CA ASP A 347 19.66 -13.62 -6.71
C ASP A 347 18.38 -14.14 -6.02
N ILE A 348 17.35 -14.50 -6.80
CA ILE A 348 16.16 -15.20 -6.25
C ILE A 348 16.57 -16.52 -5.64
N ARG A 349 17.38 -17.30 -6.37
CA ARG A 349 17.83 -18.61 -5.93
C ARG A 349 18.62 -18.49 -4.63
N ARG A 350 19.49 -17.49 -4.50
CA ARG A 350 20.20 -17.17 -3.25
C ARG A 350 19.26 -16.80 -2.11
N CYS A 351 18.21 -16.02 -2.38
CA CYS A 351 17.19 -15.67 -1.38
C CYS A 351 16.53 -16.94 -0.82
N PHE A 352 16.00 -17.81 -1.67
CA PHE A 352 15.36 -19.07 -1.23
C PHE A 352 16.35 -20.05 -0.61
N GLN A 353 17.60 -20.09 -1.08
CA GLN A 353 18.65 -20.89 -0.44
C GLN A 353 18.89 -20.48 1.01
N ARG A 354 18.77 -19.19 1.34
CA ARG A 354 19.01 -18.67 2.70
C ARG A 354 17.83 -18.85 3.65
N LEU A 355 16.68 -19.30 3.15
CA LEU A 355 15.46 -19.43 3.93
C LEU A 355 15.62 -20.49 5.03
N TRP A 356 15.43 -20.12 6.30
CA TRP A 356 15.55 -21.05 7.43
C TRP A 356 14.20 -21.56 7.93
N VAL A 357 13.16 -20.74 7.81
CA VAL A 357 11.80 -21.02 8.26
C VAL A 357 10.82 -20.66 7.15
N LEU A 358 9.99 -21.62 6.74
CA LEU A 358 8.91 -21.40 5.78
C LEU A 358 7.57 -21.72 6.44
N ASP A 359 6.70 -20.71 6.59
CA ASP A 359 5.33 -20.86 7.08
C ASP A 359 4.33 -20.62 5.94
N VAL A 360 3.62 -21.68 5.53
CA VAL A 360 2.64 -21.69 4.45
C VAL A 360 1.26 -21.91 5.06
N ARG A 361 0.40 -20.88 5.06
CA ARG A 361 -0.94 -20.94 5.68
C ARG A 361 -2.05 -20.65 4.68
N TYR A 362 -2.98 -21.60 4.54
CA TYR A 362 -4.19 -21.53 3.71
C TYR A 362 -3.93 -21.03 2.27
N THR A 363 -2.75 -21.34 1.72
CA THR A 363 -2.35 -20.94 0.37
C THR A 363 -2.98 -21.86 -0.67
N VAL A 364 -3.86 -21.30 -1.51
CA VAL A 364 -4.38 -22.00 -2.70
C VAL A 364 -3.24 -22.22 -3.68
N GLY A 365 -2.96 -23.48 -4.04
CA GLY A 365 -1.83 -23.82 -4.92
C GLY A 365 -0.47 -23.93 -4.19
N CYS A 366 -0.49 -24.28 -2.89
CA CYS A 366 0.72 -24.49 -2.10
C CYS A 366 1.68 -25.56 -2.66
N ASP A 367 1.22 -26.43 -3.55
CA ASP A 367 2.02 -27.40 -4.31
C ASP A 367 3.07 -26.74 -5.22
N LYS A 368 2.88 -25.46 -5.60
CA LYS A 368 3.85 -24.71 -6.41
C LYS A 368 5.06 -24.27 -5.59
N ILE A 369 4.83 -23.64 -4.44
CA ILE A 369 5.92 -23.21 -3.53
C ILE A 369 6.58 -24.41 -2.83
N LEU A 370 5.80 -25.47 -2.59
CA LEU A 370 6.31 -26.74 -2.05
C LEU A 370 6.66 -27.73 -3.16
N SER A 371 6.87 -27.27 -4.39
CA SER A 371 7.25 -28.14 -5.50
C SER A 371 8.66 -28.70 -5.31
N ALA A 372 8.89 -29.87 -5.91
CA ALA A 372 10.19 -30.52 -6.05
C ALA A 372 11.36 -29.54 -6.33
N GLN A 373 11.22 -28.75 -7.40
CA GLN A 373 12.25 -27.80 -7.86
C GLN A 373 12.55 -26.74 -6.81
N MET A 374 11.52 -26.25 -6.13
CA MET A 374 11.67 -25.19 -5.14
C MET A 374 12.33 -25.71 -3.85
N MET A 375 11.95 -26.91 -3.43
CA MET A 375 12.57 -27.57 -2.28
C MET A 375 14.04 -27.89 -2.52
N ASP A 376 14.43 -28.21 -3.76
CA ASP A 376 15.85 -28.39 -4.13
C ASP A 376 16.64 -27.06 -4.03
N ILE A 377 15.97 -25.91 -4.11
CA ILE A 377 16.59 -24.59 -3.93
C ILE A 377 16.69 -24.21 -2.45
N MET A 378 15.71 -24.58 -1.63
CA MET A 378 15.61 -24.25 -0.20
C MET A 378 16.57 -25.08 0.68
N THR A 379 17.84 -25.12 0.32
CA THR A 379 18.83 -26.02 0.91
C THR A 379 19.11 -25.78 2.39
N HIS A 380 18.96 -24.54 2.89
CA HIS A 380 19.15 -24.22 4.31
C HIS A 380 17.86 -24.23 5.14
N LEU A 381 16.74 -24.71 4.58
CA LEU A 381 15.46 -24.75 5.31
C LEU A 381 15.56 -25.71 6.49
N ARG A 382 15.20 -25.22 7.68
CA ARG A 382 15.25 -25.97 8.95
C ARG A 382 13.87 -26.19 9.53
N GLU A 383 12.95 -25.24 9.37
CA GLU A 383 11.59 -25.36 9.84
C GLU A 383 10.59 -25.15 8.69
N LEU A 384 9.69 -26.10 8.50
CA LEU A 384 8.58 -26.00 7.55
C LEU A 384 7.26 -26.14 8.32
N ASN A 385 6.44 -25.09 8.29
CA ASN A 385 5.09 -25.09 8.84
C ASN A 385 4.10 -25.01 7.66
N VAL A 386 3.19 -25.96 7.57
CA VAL A 386 2.15 -26.02 6.54
C VAL A 386 0.80 -26.11 7.22
N MET A 387 -0.05 -25.11 7.06
CA MET A 387 -1.40 -25.06 7.61
C MET A 387 -2.43 -24.93 6.51
N GLY A 388 -3.46 -25.79 6.51
CA GLY A 388 -4.59 -25.63 5.59
C GLY A 388 -4.25 -25.91 4.13
N ALA A 389 -3.21 -26.70 3.86
CA ALA A 389 -2.86 -27.11 2.51
C ALA A 389 -3.94 -28.03 1.90
N GLN A 390 -4.24 -27.81 0.63
CA GLN A 390 -5.16 -28.63 -0.17
C GLN A 390 -4.40 -29.25 -1.33
N GLY A 391 -4.42 -30.58 -1.45
CA GLY A 391 -3.84 -31.30 -2.58
C GLY A 391 -2.30 -31.34 -2.62
N TRP A 392 -1.63 -31.04 -1.51
CA TRP A 392 -0.17 -31.16 -1.41
C TRP A 392 0.24 -32.63 -1.19
N ASP A 393 1.20 -33.10 -1.98
CA ASP A 393 1.82 -34.42 -1.80
C ASP A 393 3.06 -34.29 -0.90
N ILE A 394 2.94 -34.75 0.35
CA ILE A 394 4.04 -34.72 1.33
C ILE A 394 5.20 -35.62 0.88
N GLY A 395 4.95 -36.63 0.04
CA GLY A 395 5.97 -37.50 -0.51
C GLY A 395 7.02 -36.77 -1.35
N GLN A 396 6.73 -35.55 -1.81
CA GLN A 396 7.70 -34.70 -2.49
C GLN A 396 8.89 -34.30 -1.60
N LEU A 397 8.74 -34.39 -0.27
CA LEU A 397 9.82 -34.16 0.69
C LEU A 397 10.86 -35.28 0.69
N GLN A 398 10.53 -36.47 0.20
CA GLN A 398 11.41 -37.62 0.23
C GLN A 398 12.72 -37.34 -0.53
N GLY A 399 13.86 -37.51 0.17
CA GLY A 399 15.18 -37.24 -0.39
C GLY A 399 15.48 -35.76 -0.65
N ARG A 400 14.64 -34.84 -0.15
CA ARG A 400 14.80 -33.38 -0.29
C ARG A 400 14.85 -32.70 1.09
N LEU A 401 15.29 -31.44 1.10
CA LEU A 401 15.41 -30.63 2.32
C LEU A 401 16.19 -31.34 3.45
N PRO A 402 17.45 -31.77 3.20
CA PRO A 402 18.22 -32.59 4.14
C PRO A 402 18.50 -31.88 5.48
N ASN A 403 18.33 -30.56 5.55
CA ASN A 403 18.56 -29.76 6.75
C ASN A 403 17.31 -29.53 7.60
N ILE A 404 16.17 -30.13 7.24
CA ILE A 404 14.91 -29.95 7.96
C ILE A 404 15.00 -30.58 9.35
N ARG A 405 14.70 -29.78 10.37
CA ARG A 405 14.72 -30.18 11.79
C ARG A 405 13.33 -30.25 12.40
N LYS A 406 12.38 -29.56 11.78
CA LYS A 406 11.02 -29.40 12.30
C LYS A 406 10.06 -29.26 11.14
N LEU A 407 9.14 -30.21 11.04
CA LEU A 407 8.03 -30.18 10.11
C LEU A 407 6.73 -30.13 10.93
N ARG A 408 5.89 -29.14 10.68
CA ARG A 408 4.54 -29.06 11.26
C ARG A 408 3.52 -29.00 10.14
N VAL A 409 2.60 -29.96 10.11
CA VAL A 409 1.47 -29.94 9.17
C VAL A 409 0.16 -29.92 9.97
N GLN A 410 -0.70 -28.93 9.74
CA GLN A 410 -1.91 -28.69 10.52
C GLN A 410 -3.12 -28.36 9.64
N LYS A 411 -4.31 -28.83 10.02
CA LYS A 411 -5.60 -28.44 9.39
C LYS A 411 -5.67 -28.64 7.85
N SER A 412 -4.83 -29.50 7.30
CA SER A 412 -4.79 -29.82 5.86
C SER A 412 -5.78 -30.94 5.54
N THR A 413 -6.60 -30.75 4.51
CA THR A 413 -7.77 -31.62 4.23
C THR A 413 -7.48 -32.77 3.28
N THR A 414 -6.40 -32.70 2.50
CA THR A 414 -5.94 -33.77 1.62
C THR A 414 -4.42 -33.69 1.49
N ILE A 415 -3.71 -34.44 2.34
CA ILE A 415 -2.27 -34.69 2.17
C ILE A 415 -2.17 -36.01 1.44
N HIS A 416 -1.65 -35.99 0.21
CA HIS A 416 -1.28 -37.23 -0.47
C HIS A 416 0.13 -37.62 -0.01
N CYS A 417 0.40 -38.92 0.11
CA CYS A 417 1.74 -39.43 0.32
C CYS A 417 1.96 -40.53 -0.70
N SER A 418 2.77 -40.25 -1.72
CA SER A 418 3.11 -41.21 -2.76
C SER A 418 4.16 -42.26 -2.30
N CYS A 419 4.74 -42.10 -1.12
CA CYS A 419 5.72 -42.99 -0.49
C CYS A 419 5.21 -43.58 0.85
N SER A 420 5.90 -44.57 1.40
CA SER A 420 5.59 -45.09 2.75
C SER A 420 6.03 -44.07 3.81
N GLU A 421 5.28 -43.93 4.91
CA GLU A 421 5.61 -42.96 5.98
C GLU A 421 7.02 -43.17 6.57
N ASP A 422 7.53 -44.41 6.50
CA ASP A 422 8.86 -44.80 6.97
C ASP A 422 9.99 -44.36 6.02
N ASP A 423 9.70 -44.05 4.76
CA ASP A 423 10.71 -43.69 3.75
C ASP A 423 10.92 -42.18 3.58
N LEU A 424 10.12 -41.35 4.26
CA LEU A 424 10.05 -39.90 4.07
C LEU A 424 11.31 -39.13 4.51
N PHE A 425 12.02 -39.65 5.53
CA PHE A 425 13.25 -39.08 6.08
C PHE A 425 14.40 -40.10 6.17
N SER A 426 14.26 -41.23 5.48
CA SER A 426 15.30 -42.26 5.42
C SER A 426 16.44 -41.80 4.50
N GLU A 427 17.68 -41.90 5.00
CA GLU A 427 18.91 -41.43 4.32
C GLU A 427 19.15 -42.06 2.94
#